data_AF-A0A7C4LDA0-F1
#
_entry.id   AF-A0A7C4LDA0-F1
#
_cell.length_a   1.000
_cell.length_b   1.000
_cell.length_c   1.000
_cell.angle_alpha   90.00
_cell.angle_beta   90.00
_cell.angle_gamma   90.00
#
_symmetry.space_group_name_H-M   'P 1'
#
loop_
_entity.id
_entity.type
_entity.pdbx_description
1 polymer ?
#
loop_
_entity_poly.entity_id
_entity_poly.type
_entity_poly.pdbx_seq_one_letter_code
_entity_poly.pdbx_strand_id
1 'polypeptide(L)'
;RYSEGEALARVAVPWTQVDDNFYFARGVAYGLRQILLAARWEFGEVLRLKRSLELMDNIIAELGLAQFEPLVVLNGSRGSIFANHSLSLMATLEDVRQKMASLQHMLER
;
A
#
# COMPACT_ATOMS: atom_id res chain seq x y z
N ARG A 1 18.32 -15.10 -37.70
CA ARG A 1 17.42 -16.03 -36.97
C ARG A 1 17.21 -15.40 -35.60
N TYR A 2 16.11 -14.70 -35.40
CA TYR A 2 15.78 -14.04 -34.13
C TYR A 2 15.17 -15.05 -33.15
N SER A 3 15.23 -14.69 -31.85
CA SER A 3 14.67 -15.30 -30.63
C SER A 3 15.43 -16.47 -29.99
N GLU A 4 16.58 -16.17 -29.40
CA GLU A 4 16.89 -16.73 -28.08
C GLU A 4 16.24 -15.78 -27.06
N GLY A 5 15.01 -16.12 -26.66
CA GLY A 5 14.30 -15.39 -25.62
C GLY A 5 15.10 -15.50 -24.31
N GLU A 6 15.40 -14.35 -23.71
CA GLU A 6 15.96 -14.26 -22.37
C GLU A 6 15.22 -15.25 -21.46
N ALA A 7 15.94 -16.23 -20.92
CA ALA A 7 15.40 -17.09 -19.89
C ALA A 7 14.98 -16.16 -18.76
N LEU A 8 13.66 -16.00 -18.58
CA LEU A 8 13.09 -15.36 -17.42
C LEU A 8 13.55 -16.16 -16.21
N ALA A 9 14.69 -15.76 -15.64
CA ALA A 9 15.15 -16.24 -14.36
C ALA A 9 14.02 -15.92 -13.41
N ARG A 10 13.20 -16.92 -13.09
CA ARG A 10 12.19 -16.83 -12.06
C ARG A 10 12.98 -16.61 -10.78
N VAL A 11 13.18 -15.35 -10.42
CA VAL A 11 13.73 -14.95 -9.13
C VAL A 11 12.74 -15.48 -8.10
N ALA A 12 12.99 -16.68 -7.62
CA ALA A 12 12.20 -17.31 -6.58
C ALA A 12 12.63 -16.66 -5.28
N VAL A 13 11.94 -15.59 -4.90
CA VAL A 13 12.09 -14.99 -3.57
C VAL A 13 11.76 -16.09 -2.55
N PRO A 14 12.68 -16.42 -1.61
CA PRO A 14 12.41 -17.39 -0.57
C PRO A 14 11.15 -17.00 0.22
N TRP A 15 10.33 -17.98 0.58
CA TRP A 15 9.03 -17.75 1.22
C TRP A 15 9.11 -16.89 2.49
N THR A 16 10.18 -17.06 3.29
CA THR A 16 10.44 -16.24 4.48
C THR A 16 10.62 -14.76 4.14
N GLN A 17 11.25 -14.43 3.00
CA GLN A 17 11.42 -13.04 2.57
C GLN A 17 10.12 -12.42 2.05
N VAL A 18 9.19 -13.22 1.50
CA VAL A 18 7.87 -12.74 1.08
C VAL A 18 7.05 -12.33 2.31
N ASP A 19 7.08 -13.15 3.37
CA ASP A 19 6.42 -12.83 4.63
C ASP A 19 7.05 -11.60 5.31
N ASP A 20 8.37 -11.53 5.38
CA ASP A 20 9.08 -10.37 5.95
C ASP A 20 8.72 -9.07 5.21
N ASN A 21 8.69 -9.09 3.88
CA ASN A 21 8.31 -7.93 3.07
C ASN A 21 6.84 -7.55 3.25
N PHE A 22 5.94 -8.53 3.40
CA PHE A 22 4.52 -8.28 3.67
C PHE A 22 4.34 -7.55 5.00
N TYR A 23 4.94 -8.07 6.07
CA TYR A 23 4.85 -7.47 7.40
C TYR A 23 5.52 -6.10 7.46
N PHE A 24 6.64 -5.91 6.75
CA PHE A 24 7.30 -4.62 6.60
C PHE A 24 6.38 -3.60 5.91
N ALA A 25 5.83 -3.95 4.73
CA ALA A 25 4.94 -3.08 3.98
C ALA A 25 3.68 -2.71 4.79
N ARG A 26 3.14 -3.65 5.55
CA ARG A 26 2.02 -3.41 6.48
C ARG A 26 2.41 -2.42 7.59
N GLY A 27 3.59 -2.58 8.18
CA GLY A 27 4.10 -1.65 9.19
C GLY A 27 4.28 -0.23 8.63
N VAL A 28 4.78 -0.11 7.41
CA VAL A 28 4.89 1.17 6.69
C VAL A 28 3.50 1.78 6.46
N ALA A 29 2.52 0.99 6.01
CA ALA A 29 1.15 1.47 5.78
C ALA A 29 0.51 1.99 7.09
N TYR A 30 0.72 1.28 8.20
CA TYR A 30 0.28 1.72 9.52
C TYR A 30 0.91 3.06 9.91
N GLY A 31 2.24 3.17 9.82
CA GLY A 31 2.96 4.40 10.16
C GLY A 31 2.50 5.59 9.31
N LEU A 32 2.38 5.40 8.00
CA LEU A 32 1.90 6.41 7.07
C LEU A 32 0.49 6.89 7.43
N ARG A 33 -0.41 5.96 7.78
CA ARG A 33 -1.77 6.31 8.19
C ARG A 33 -1.78 7.20 9.43
N GLN A 34 -0.95 6.93 10.43
CA GLN A 34 -0.88 7.75 11.64
C GLN A 34 -0.35 9.15 11.33
N ILE A 35 0.66 9.26 10.45
CA ILE A 35 1.19 10.55 10.00
C ILE A 35 0.09 11.35 9.29
N LEU A 36 -0.66 10.73 8.38
CA LEU A 36 -1.74 11.40 7.66
C LEU A 36 -2.91 11.79 8.56
N LEU A 37 -3.24 10.97 9.57
CA LEU A 37 -4.23 11.33 10.59
C LEU A 37 -3.81 12.58 11.37
N ALA A 38 -2.55 12.65 11.79
CA ALA A 38 -2.01 13.82 12.47
C ALA A 38 -2.04 15.06 11.55
N ALA A 39 -1.60 14.90 10.29
CA ALA A 39 -1.62 15.98 9.30
C ALA A 39 -3.06 16.46 8.99
N ARG A 40 -4.01 15.54 8.86
CA ARG A 40 -5.43 15.86 8.66
C ARG A 40 -5.99 16.69 9.82
N TRP A 41 -5.62 16.35 11.05
CA TRP A 41 -6.03 17.08 12.24
C TRP A 41 -5.43 18.49 12.26
N GLU A 42 -4.10 18.58 12.11
CA GLU A 42 -3.36 19.85 12.19
C GLU A 42 -3.72 20.82 11.04
N PHE A 43 -3.86 20.30 9.81
CA PHE A 43 -4.06 21.10 8.61
C PHE A 43 -5.50 21.10 8.10
N GLY A 44 -6.47 20.71 8.92
CA GLY A 44 -7.87 20.53 8.51
C GLY A 44 -8.49 21.75 7.81
N GLU A 45 -8.21 22.97 8.28
CA GLU A 45 -8.70 24.20 7.66
C GLU A 45 -8.05 24.45 6.30
N VAL A 46 -6.73 24.25 6.15
CA VAL A 46 -6.02 24.38 4.87
C VAL A 46 -6.53 23.36 3.87
N LEU A 47 -6.72 22.11 4.29
CA LEU A 47 -7.29 21.04 3.47
C LEU A 47 -8.72 21.38 3.00
N ARG A 48 -9.52 22.01 3.86
CA ARG A 48 -10.88 22.45 3.50
C ARG A 48 -10.85 23.59 2.49
N LEU A 49 -9.97 24.58 2.67
CA LEU A 49 -9.76 25.68 1.73
C LEU A 49 -9.32 25.19 0.35
N LYS A 50 -8.43 24.17 0.31
CA LYS A 50 -7.94 23.53 -0.91
C LYS A 50 -8.88 22.46 -1.47
N ARG A 51 -10.06 22.24 -0.86
CA ARG A 51 -11.03 21.20 -1.23
C ARG A 51 -10.46 19.77 -1.27
N SER A 52 -9.42 19.51 -0.48
CA SER A 52 -8.68 18.24 -0.47
C SER A 52 -8.96 17.37 0.77
N LEU A 53 -9.78 17.85 1.71
CA LEU A 53 -10.12 17.13 2.93
C LEU A 53 -10.73 15.74 2.67
N GLU A 54 -11.66 15.64 1.72
CA GLU A 54 -12.27 14.34 1.35
C GLU A 54 -11.25 13.36 0.77
N LEU A 55 -10.33 13.85 -0.07
CA LEU A 55 -9.27 13.02 -0.64
C LEU A 55 -8.31 12.52 0.45
N MET A 56 -7.95 13.37 1.42
CA MET A 56 -7.17 12.98 2.60
C MET A 56 -7.89 11.86 3.39
N ASP A 57 -9.19 12.00 3.61
CA ASP A 57 -10.00 11.02 4.36
C ASP A 57 -10.05 9.67 3.65
N ASN A 58 -10.20 9.70 2.33
CA ASN A 58 -10.17 8.50 1.50
C ASN A 58 -8.82 7.76 1.59
N ILE A 59 -7.69 8.49 1.53
CA ILE A 59 -6.36 7.90 1.67
C ILE A 59 -6.20 7.23 3.05
N ILE A 60 -6.62 7.91 4.12
CA ILE A 60 -6.54 7.40 5.49
C ILE A 60 -7.41 6.14 5.66
N ALA A 61 -8.60 6.11 5.08
CA ALA A 61 -9.50 4.97 5.11
C ALA A 61 -8.91 3.77 4.38
N GLU A 62 -8.32 4.00 3.21
CA GLU A 62 -7.73 2.96 2.37
C GLU A 62 -6.44 2.36 2.97
N LEU A 63 -5.58 3.19 3.57
CA LEU A 63 -4.49 2.70 4.42
C LEU A 63 -4.99 1.90 5.63
N GLY A 64 -6.24 2.10 6.05
CA GLY A 64 -6.92 1.27 7.05
C GLY A 64 -7.16 -0.16 6.56
N LEU A 65 -7.42 -0.36 5.27
CA LEU A 65 -7.65 -1.68 4.67
C LEU A 65 -6.37 -2.54 4.67
N ALA A 66 -5.19 -1.91 4.72
CA ALA A 66 -3.91 -2.58 4.84
C ALA A 66 -3.68 -3.21 6.24
N GLN A 67 -4.52 -2.93 7.24
CA GLN A 67 -4.36 -3.41 8.63
C GLN A 67 -5.04 -4.76 8.90
N PHE A 68 -5.24 -5.61 7.88
CA PHE A 68 -5.79 -6.94 8.14
C PHE A 68 -4.74 -7.86 8.79
N GLU A 69 -5.17 -8.63 9.79
CA GLU A 69 -4.37 -9.67 10.44
C GLU A 69 -4.98 -11.04 10.11
N PRO A 70 -4.36 -11.86 9.24
CA PRO A 70 -4.78 -13.24 9.11
C PRO A 70 -4.43 -13.96 10.44
N LEU A 71 -5.45 -14.51 11.12
CA LEU A 71 -5.35 -15.26 12.38
C LEU A 71 -4.38 -16.46 12.34
N VAL A 72 -3.97 -16.88 11.14
CA VAL A 72 -3.12 -18.03 10.87
C VAL A 72 -2.24 -17.71 9.65
N VAL A 73 -0.94 -17.45 9.86
CA VAL A 73 0.06 -17.48 8.78
C VAL A 73 0.72 -18.85 8.77
N LEU A 74 0.02 -19.84 8.19
CA LEU A 74 0.56 -21.18 7.99
C LEU A 74 1.06 -21.33 6.57
N ASN A 75 2.37 -21.53 6.43
CA ASN A 75 3.14 -22.04 5.28
C ASN A 75 2.27 -22.68 4.18
N GLY A 76 1.71 -21.88 3.27
CA GLY A 76 0.79 -22.34 2.23
C GLY A 76 1.34 -22.04 0.84
N SER A 77 1.31 -23.04 -0.04
CA SER A 77 1.89 -23.08 -1.38
C SER A 77 1.48 -21.94 -2.34
N ARG A 78 2.06 -21.94 -3.55
CA ARG A 78 1.95 -20.96 -4.66
C ARG A 78 0.54 -20.61 -5.19
N GLY A 79 -0.54 -21.03 -4.51
CA GLY A 79 -1.94 -20.60 -4.73
C GLY A 79 -2.67 -20.23 -3.43
N SER A 80 -1.92 -19.94 -2.36
CA SER A 80 -2.43 -19.67 -1.02
C SER A 80 -2.96 -18.23 -0.87
N ILE A 81 -3.82 -18.04 0.13
CA ILE A 81 -4.45 -16.76 0.51
C ILE A 81 -3.39 -15.64 0.65
N PHE A 82 -2.14 -15.97 0.99
CA PHE A 82 -1.02 -15.02 1.09
C PHE A 82 -0.63 -14.32 -0.22
N ALA A 83 -0.70 -15.01 -1.35
CA ALA A 83 -0.44 -14.39 -2.66
C ALA A 83 -1.52 -13.34 -2.95
N ASN A 84 -2.78 -13.64 -2.59
CA ASN A 84 -3.88 -12.69 -2.71
C ASN A 84 -3.73 -11.54 -1.71
N HIS A 85 -3.27 -11.80 -0.49
CA HIS A 85 -3.04 -10.79 0.53
C HIS A 85 -1.93 -9.81 0.16
N SER A 86 -0.80 -10.31 -0.36
CA SER A 86 0.30 -9.47 -0.85
C SER A 86 -0.14 -8.64 -2.05
N LEU A 87 -0.84 -9.26 -3.00
CA LEU A 87 -1.40 -8.56 -4.15
C LEU A 87 -2.43 -7.50 -3.73
N SER A 88 -3.30 -7.82 -2.76
CA SER A 88 -4.27 -6.86 -2.22
C SER A 88 -3.58 -5.68 -1.55
N LEU A 89 -2.56 -5.94 -0.73
CA LEU A 89 -1.78 -4.88 -0.08
C LEU A 89 -1.07 -4.00 -1.11
N MET A 90 -0.46 -4.61 -2.14
CA MET A 90 0.15 -3.88 -3.25
C MET A 90 -0.85 -3.01 -3.99
N ALA A 91 -2.05 -3.53 -4.28
CA ALA A 91 -3.11 -2.77 -4.93
C ALA A 91 -3.57 -1.58 -4.07
N THR A 92 -3.78 -1.79 -2.77
CA THR A 92 -4.10 -0.72 -1.81
C THR A 92 -3.02 0.35 -1.77
N LEU A 93 -1.74 -0.04 -1.71
CA LEU A 93 -0.62 0.91 -1.65
C LEU A 93 -0.46 1.68 -2.96
N GLU A 94 -0.69 1.06 -4.11
CA GLU A 94 -0.63 1.73 -5.40
C GLU A 94 -1.77 2.76 -5.56
N ASP A 95 -2.98 2.43 -5.12
CA ASP A 95 -4.10 3.37 -5.15
C ASP A 95 -3.85 4.58 -4.23
N VAL A 96 -3.37 4.32 -3.00
CA VAL A 96 -2.93 5.36 -2.07
C VAL A 96 -1.85 6.25 -2.70
N ARG A 97 -0.87 5.67 -3.41
CA ARG A 97 0.19 6.43 -4.07
C ARG A 97 -0.38 7.41 -5.10
N GLN A 98 -1.34 6.98 -5.91
CA GLN A 98 -1.99 7.82 -6.91
C GLN A 98 -2.81 8.94 -6.28
N LYS A 99 -3.55 8.64 -5.21
CA LYS A 99 -4.30 9.64 -4.44
C LYS A 99 -3.39 10.64 -3.73
N MET A 100 -2.25 10.21 -3.20
CA MET A 100 -1.25 11.09 -2.59
C MET A 100 -0.65 12.07 -3.60
N ALA A 101 -0.33 11.62 -4.81
CA ALA A 101 0.13 12.51 -5.88
C ALA A 101 -0.93 13.56 -6.25
N SER A 102 -2.20 13.13 -6.29
CA SER A 102 -3.32 14.04 -6.54
C SER A 102 -3.50 15.06 -5.41
N LEU A 103 -3.37 14.62 -4.15
CA LEU A 103 -3.41 15.49 -2.97
C LEU A 103 -2.29 16.55 -3.03
N GLN A 104 -1.06 16.15 -3.36
CA GLN A 104 0.06 17.08 -3.52
C GLN A 104 -0.27 18.16 -4.57
N HIS A 105 -0.76 17.76 -5.74
CA HIS A 105 -1.15 18.71 -6.78
C HIS A 105 -2.25 19.69 -6.32
N MET A 106 -3.22 19.24 -5.52
CA MET A 106 -4.26 20.12 -4.96
C MET A 106 -3.73 21.11 -3.93
N LEU A 107 -2.67 20.76 -3.21
CA LEU A 107 -2.06 21.63 -2.19
C LEU A 107 -1.19 22.73 -2.80
N GLU A 108 -0.52 22.44 -3.93
CA GLU A 108 0.37 23.37 -4.63
C GLU A 108 -0.38 24.52 -5.33
N ARG A 109 -1.66 24.33 -5.68
CA ARG A 109 -2.50 25.33 -6.36
C ARG A 109 -3.28 26.15 -5.35
#